data_AF-A0A3D4PKM6-F1
#
_entry.id   AF-A0A3D4PKM6-F1
#
_cell.length_a   1.000
_cell.length_b   1.000
_cell.length_c   1.000
_cell.angle_alpha   90.00
_cell.angle_beta   90.00
_cell.angle_gamma   90.00
#
_symmetry.space_group_name_H-M   'P 1'
#
loop_
_entity.id
_entity.type
_entity.pdbx_description
1 polymer ?
#
loop_
_entity_poly.entity_id
_entity_poly.type
_entity_poly.pdbx_seq_one_letter_code
_entity_poly.pdbx_strand_id
1 'polypeptide(L)' 'MKISCISAYQVNLPLKEGSYKWSGGKSVSVFDSTIVCVETDCGMKGYGEVCP' A
#
# COMPACT_ATOMS: atom_id res chain seq x y z
N MET A 1 -19.83 -4.56 -15.89
CA MET A 1 -19.24 -4.47 -14.54
C MET A 1 -18.54 -5.78 -14.24
N LYS A 2 -17.33 -5.91 -14.79
CA LYS A 2 -16.36 -6.97 -14.53
C LYS A 2 -14.99 -6.32 -14.33
N ILE A 3 -14.12 -6.94 -13.53
CA ILE A 3 -12.73 -6.49 -13.37
C ILE A 3 -11.98 -6.77 -14.67
N SER A 4 -11.28 -5.77 -15.19
CA SER A 4 -10.48 -5.84 -16.42
C SER A 4 -8.97 -5.84 -16.16
N CYS A 5 -8.52 -5.21 -15.06
CA CYS A 5 -7.11 -5.15 -14.68
C CYS A 5 -6.95 -4.99 -13.17
N ILE A 6 -5.88 -5.56 -12.61
CA ILE A 6 -5.41 -5.28 -11.26
C ILE A 6 -3.94 -4.86 -11.38
N SER A 7 -3.63 -3.66 -10.90
CA SER A 7 -2.26 -3.14 -10.84
C SER A 7 -1.83 -2.97 -9.39
N ALA A 8 -0.58 -3.31 -9.09
CA ALA A 8 0.04 -3.11 -7.78
C ALA A 8 1.19 -2.12 -7.90
N TYR A 9 1.23 -1.14 -7.01
CA TYR A 9 2.24 -0.09 -6.95
C TYR A 9 2.93 -0.12 -5.59
N GLN A 10 4.25 0.00 -5.60
CA GLN A 10 5.06 0.09 -4.39
C GLN A 10 5.29 1.56 -4.04
N VAL A 11 5.16 1.91 -2.76
CA VAL A 11 5.55 3.23 -2.24
C VAL A 11 6.20 3.12 -0.87
N ASN A 12 7.33 3.82 -0.72
CA ASN A 12 8.01 3.97 0.56
C ASN A 12 7.32 5.07 1.37
N LEU A 13 6.93 4.75 2.61
CA LEU A 13 6.33 5.68 3.57
C LEU A 13 7.30 5.94 4.73
N PRO A 14 8.18 6.95 4.63
CA PRO A 14 9.09 7.31 5.71
C PRO A 14 8.35 7.90 6.91
N LEU A 15 8.78 7.55 8.13
CA LEU A 15 8.19 8.06 9.35
C LEU A 15 8.72 9.45 9.71
N LYS A 16 7.81 10.38 10.03
CA LYS A 16 8.16 11.75 10.46
C LYS A 16 9.07 11.76 11.69
N GLU A 17 8.83 10.84 12.63
CA GLU A 17 9.62 10.71 13.88
C GLU A 17 10.91 9.88 13.68
N GLY A 18 11.20 9.47 12.44
CA GLY A 18 12.39 8.71 12.07
C GLY A 18 12.26 7.21 12.30
N SER A 19 11.68 6.74 13.41
CA SER A 19 11.45 5.31 13.63
C SER A 19 10.28 5.00 14.56
N TYR A 20 9.53 3.95 14.23
CA TYR A 20 8.53 3.33 15.10
C TYR A 20 9.08 2.01 15.66
N LYS A 21 8.88 1.76 16.95
CA LYS A 21 9.43 0.61 17.68
C LYS A 21 8.34 -0.10 18.46
N TRP A 22 8.38 -1.44 18.49
CA TRP A 22 7.40 -2.24 19.23
C TRP A 22 8.04 -3.47 19.89
N SER A 23 7.20 -4.28 20.55
CA SER A 23 7.64 -5.42 21.36
C SER A 23 8.53 -6.40 20.59
N GLY A 24 9.41 -7.07 21.34
CA GLY A 24 10.38 -8.01 20.77
C GLY A 24 11.56 -7.35 20.06
N GLY A 25 11.86 -6.07 20.38
CA GLY A 25 13.02 -5.35 19.84
C GLY A 25 12.89 -4.97 18.37
N LYS A 26 11.66 -4.92 17.84
CA LYS A 26 11.39 -4.62 16.43
C LYS A 26 11.29 -3.11 16.20
N SER A 27 11.73 -2.67 15.02
CA SER A 27 11.62 -1.27 14.61
C SER A 27 11.58 -1.12 13.10
N VAL A 28 10.97 -0.03 12.63
CA VAL A 28 10.93 0.37 11.23
C VAL A 28 11.13 1.89 11.11
N SER A 29 11.81 2.34 10.07
CA SER A 29 11.98 3.77 9.74
C SER A 29 11.24 4.19 8.46
N VAL A 30 11.02 3.24 7.56
CA VAL A 30 10.28 3.40 6.31
C VAL A 30 9.40 2.18 6.13
N PHE A 31 8.10 2.38 6.01
CA PHE A 31 7.18 1.31 5.65
C PHE A 31 7.19 1.09 4.13
N ASP A 32 7.05 -0.16 3.73
CA ASP A 32 6.84 -0.57 2.35
C ASP A 32 5.34 -0.81 2.14
N SER A 33 4.65 0.18 1.55
CA SER A 33 3.21 0.12 1.31
C SER A 33 2.92 -0.29 -0.12
N THR A 34 1.84 -1.05 -0.30
CA THR A 34 1.33 -1.45 -1.61
C THR A 34 -0.03 -0.79 -1.85
N ILE A 35 -0.13 -0.04 -2.95
CA ILE A 35 -1.39 0.47 -3.48
C ILE A 35 -1.89 -0.46 -4.58
N VAL A 36 -3.16 -0.86 -4.50
CA VAL A 36 -3.83 -1.69 -5.51
C VAL A 36 -4.85 -0.83 -6.25
N CYS A 37 -4.76 -0.83 -7.58
CA CYS A 37 -5.78 -0.27 -8.47
C CYS A 37 -6.54 -1.41 -9.14
N VAL A 38 -7.86 -1.43 -9.01
CA VAL A 38 -8.76 -2.36 -9.70
C VAL A 38 -9.53 -1.59 -10.76
N GLU A 39 -9.37 -1.96 -12.02
CA GLU A 39 -10.07 -1.35 -13.16
C GLU A 39 -11.19 -2.27 -13.65
N THR A 40 -12.26 -1.67 -14.18
CA THR A 40 -13.41 -2.40 -14.73
C THR A 40 -13.55 -2.23 -16.24
N ASP A 41 -14.24 -3.16 -16.88
CA ASP A 41 -14.60 -3.12 -18.30
C ASP A 41 -15.47 -1.91 -18.68
N CYS A 42 -16.13 -1.27 -17.72
CA CYS A 42 -16.90 -0.04 -17.89
C CYS A 42 -16.15 1.24 -17.47
N GLY A 43 -14.83 1.17 -17.29
CA GLY A 43 -13.99 2.35 -17.07
C GLY A 43 -13.94 2.89 -15.63
N MET A 44 -14.63 2.27 -14.67
CA MET A 44 -14.49 2.61 -13.25
C MET A 44 -13.19 2.06 -12.68
N LYS A 45 -12.59 2.81 -11.75
CA LYS A 45 -11.39 2.41 -10.99
C LYS A 45 -11.65 2.49 -9.49
N GLY A 46 -11.20 1.49 -8.75
CA GLY A 46 -11.19 1.46 -7.29
C GLY A 46 -9.76 1.31 -6.77
N TYR A 47 -9.48 1.91 -5.61
CA TYR A 47 -8.16 1.90 -5.00
C TYR A 47 -8.22 1.34 -3.58
N GLY A 48 -7.18 0.61 -3.20
CA GLY A 48 -6.97 0.12 -1.84
C GLY A 48 -5.49 0.17 -1.47
N GLU A 49 -5.20 0.22 -0.18
CA GLU A 49 -3.85 0.24 0.36
C GLU A 49 -3.69 -0.88 1.39
N VAL A 50 -2.52 -1.52 1.38
CA VAL A 50 -2.08 -2.42 2.45
C VAL A 50 -0.63 -2.10 2.81
N CYS A 51 -0.39 -1.94 4.11
CA CYS A 51 0.91 -1.65 4.70
C CYS A 51 1.10 -2.57 5.92
N PRO A 52 2.05 -3.53 5.89
CA PRO A 52 2.25 -4.52 6.95
C PRO A 52 2.96 -3.97 8.19
#